data_AF-A0A3B9M8A2-F1
#
_entry.id   AF-A0A3B9M8A2-F1
#
_cell.length_a   1.000
_cell.length_b   1.000
_cell.length_c   1.000
_cell.angle_alpha   90.00
_cell.angle_beta   90.00
_cell.angle_gamma   90.00
#
_symmetry.space_group_name_H-M   'P 1'
#
loop_
_entity.id
_entity.type
_entity.pdbx_description
1 polymer ?
#
loop_
_entity_poly.entity_id
_entity_poly.type
_entity_poly.pdbx_seq_one_letter_code
_entity_poly.pdbx_strand_id
1 'polypeptide(L)'
;MARVKTTLAIDEGLMRQVRVRAARMGRRDSEVLEAALREGLGIIDRIRAKAELGEEEAHDLAHRVVHEGRLTRRSRTSPSRSSRT
;
A
#
# COMPACT_ATOMS: atom_id res chain seq x y z
N MET A 1 -8.92 5.59 -21.46
CA MET A 1 -9.71 5.16 -20.28
C MET A 1 -10.04 6.37 -19.43
N ALA A 2 -11.20 6.39 -18.78
CA ALA A 2 -11.59 7.45 -17.86
C ALA A 2 -10.60 7.50 -16.66
N ARG A 3 -10.19 8.70 -16.25
CA ARG A 3 -9.32 8.91 -15.09
C ARG A 3 -10.16 9.33 -13.89
N VAL A 4 -9.93 8.70 -12.74
CA VAL A 4 -10.54 9.09 -11.46
C VAL A 4 -9.54 9.94 -10.68
N LYS A 5 -9.98 11.10 -10.17
CA LYS A 5 -9.16 11.95 -9.31
C LYS A 5 -9.31 11.47 -7.87
N THR A 6 -8.19 11.18 -7.23
CA THR A 6 -8.16 10.67 -5.86
C THR A 6 -7.14 11.45 -5.05
N THR A 7 -7.52 11.86 -3.84
CA THR A 7 -6.60 12.43 -2.85
C THR A 7 -6.19 11.33 -1.89
N LEU A 8 -4.89 11.19 -1.66
CA LEU A 8 -4.33 10.16 -0.79
C LEU A 8 -3.19 10.75 0.04
N ALA A 9 -3.09 10.30 1.30
CA ALA A 9 -1.97 10.61 2.16
C ALA A 9 -0.86 9.58 1.94
N ILE A 10 0.35 10.04 1.65
CA ILE A 10 1.55 9.21 1.45
C ILE A 10 2.69 9.78 2.26
N ASP A 11 3.63 8.89 2.59
CA ASP A 11 4.89 9.28 3.20
C ASP A 11 5.60 10.36 2.38
N GLU A 12 6.15 11.36 3.06
CA GLU A 12 6.82 12.49 2.42
C GLU A 12 8.08 12.06 1.67
N GLY A 13 8.86 11.15 2.25
CA GLY A 13 10.05 10.58 1.62
C GLY A 13 9.72 9.84 0.33
N LEU A 14 8.62 9.08 0.35
CA LEU A 14 8.10 8.41 -0.86
C LEU A 14 7.68 9.42 -1.93
N MET A 15 6.92 10.46 -1.57
CA MET A 15 6.53 11.49 -2.55
C MET A 15 7.73 12.23 -3.13
N ARG A 16 8.78 12.45 -2.33
CA ARG A 16 10.04 13.03 -2.81
C ARG A 16 10.70 12.14 -3.86
N GLN A 17 10.74 10.83 -3.65
CA GLN A 17 11.28 9.88 -4.63
C GLN A 17 10.50 9.91 -5.95
N VAL A 18 9.17 9.98 -5.88
CA VAL A 18 8.30 10.14 -7.06
C VAL A 18 8.68 11.38 -7.85
N ARG A 19 8.80 12.54 -7.20
CA ARG A 19 9.16 13.82 -7.84
C ARG A 19 10.53 13.75 -8.52
N VAL A 20 11.54 13.21 -7.83
CA VAL A 20 12.88 13.04 -8.40
C VAL A 20 12.85 12.16 -9.64
N ARG A 21 12.09 11.06 -9.60
CA ARG A 21 11.96 10.14 -10.73
C ARG A 21 11.19 10.77 -11.88
N ALA A 22 10.11 11.50 -11.60
CA ALA A 22 9.33 12.25 -12.57
C ALA A 22 10.20 13.27 -13.32
N ALA A 23 10.97 14.07 -12.58
CA ALA A 23 11.91 15.04 -13.14
C ALA A 23 12.96 14.38 -14.05
N ARG A 24 13.56 13.27 -13.60
CA ARG A 24 14.57 12.54 -14.40
C ARG A 24 14.02 11.96 -15.69
N MET A 25 12.73 11.61 -15.73
CA MET A 25 12.09 11.03 -16.91
C MET A 25 11.35 12.04 -17.79
N GLY A 26 11.28 13.31 -17.37
CA GLY A 26 10.45 14.32 -18.05
C GLY A 26 8.95 13.99 -18.01
N ARG A 27 8.48 13.32 -16.95
CA ARG A 27 7.09 12.86 -16.79
C ARG A 27 6.41 13.58 -15.63
N ARG A 28 5.08 13.55 -15.57
CA ARG A 28 4.31 14.06 -14.43
C ARG A 28 4.35 13.08 -13.26
N ASP A 29 4.32 13.60 -12.03
CA ASP A 29 4.23 12.80 -10.80
C ASP A 29 3.12 11.73 -10.88
N SER A 30 1.94 12.11 -11.39
CA SER A 30 0.80 11.21 -11.55
C SER A 30 1.08 10.02 -12.47
N GLU A 31 1.89 10.20 -13.51
CA GLU A 31 2.24 9.12 -14.44
C GLU A 31 3.25 8.15 -13.83
N VAL A 32 4.15 8.66 -12.98
CA VAL A 32 5.09 7.84 -12.23
C VAL A 32 4.36 7.05 -11.14
N LEU A 33 3.45 7.69 -10.40
CA LEU A 33 2.56 7.06 -9.45
C LEU A 33 1.68 5.99 -10.10
N GLU A 34 1.03 6.28 -11.22
CA GLU A 34 0.19 5.31 -11.93
C GLU A 34 1.00 4.09 -12.40
N ALA A 35 2.20 4.31 -12.96
CA ALA A 35 3.06 3.21 -13.40
C ALA A 35 3.49 2.32 -12.23
N ALA A 36 3.93 2.91 -11.11
CA ALA A 36 4.31 2.17 -9.92
C ALA A 36 3.13 1.41 -9.30
N LEU A 37 1.93 2.00 -9.28
CA LEU A 37 0.72 1.33 -8.81
C LEU A 37 0.34 0.15 -9.71
N ARG A 38 0.40 0.29 -11.03
CA ARG A 38 0.12 -0.81 -11.96
C ARG A 38 1.13 -1.94 -11.81
N GLU A 39 2.41 -1.63 -11.67
CA GLU A 39 3.44 -2.64 -11.45
C GLU A 39 3.25 -3.38 -10.12
N GLY A 40 3.04 -2.65 -9.03
CA GLY A 40 2.82 -3.21 -7.70
C GLY A 40 1.56 -4.07 -7.62
N LEU A 41 0.42 -3.59 -8.14
CA LEU A 41 -0.82 -4.36 -8.19
C LEU A 41 -0.70 -5.57 -9.13
N GLY A 42 -0.01 -5.43 -10.26
CA GLY A 42 0.22 -6.54 -11.19
C GLY A 42 1.12 -7.65 -10.62
N ILE A 43 1.97 -7.36 -9.62
CA ILE A 43 2.68 -8.41 -8.87
C ILE A 43 1.69 -9.20 -8.01
N ILE A 44 0.76 -8.52 -7.33
CA ILE A 44 -0.27 -9.17 -6.51
C ILE A 44 -1.14 -10.08 -7.37
N ASP A 45 -1.54 -9.63 -8.56
CA ASP A 45 -2.33 -10.45 -9.49
C ASP A 45 -1.56 -11.69 -9.94
N ARG A 46 -0.26 -11.55 -10.22
CA ARG A 46 0.61 -12.70 -10.56
C ARG A 46 0.80 -13.67 -9.40
N ILE A 47 0.91 -13.18 -8.17
CA ILE A 47 0.98 -14.04 -6.97
C ILE A 47 -0.34 -14.77 -6.78
N ARG A 48 -1.47 -14.08 -6.91
CA ARG A 48 -2.81 -14.65 -6.82
C ARG A 48 -3.04 -15.71 -7.90
N ALA A 49 -2.62 -15.46 -9.13
CA ALA A 49 -2.73 -16.43 -10.22
C ALA A 49 -1.90 -17.72 -9.98
N LYS A 50 -0.85 -17.64 -9.15
CA LYS A 50 -0.04 -18.80 -8.75
C LYS A 50 -0.58 -19.53 -7.52
N ALA A 51 -1.52 -18.93 -6.80
CA ALA A 51 -2.14 -19.51 -5.64
C ALA A 51 -3.33 -20.37 -6.10
N GLU A 52 -3.18 -21.69 -6.08
CA GLU A 52 -4.31 -22.62 -6.23
C GLU A 52 -5.12 -22.62 -4.93
N LEU A 53 -5.91 -21.56 -4.73
CA LEU A 53 -6.82 -21.40 -3.60
C LEU A 53 -8.20 -21.09 -4.14
N GLY A 54 -9.21 -21.78 -3.62
CA GLY A 54 -10.61 -21.46 -3.90
C GLY A 54 -10.96 -20.05 -3.42
N GLU A 55 -11.99 -19.44 -4.00
CA GLU A 55 -12.40 -18.07 -3.69
C GLU A 55 -12.66 -17.85 -2.19
N GLU A 56 -13.34 -18.80 -1.54
CA GLU A 56 -13.68 -18.77 -0.12
C GLU A 56 -12.43 -18.87 0.79
N GLU A 57 -11.54 -19.82 0.49
CA GLU A 57 -10.28 -19.99 1.23
C GLU A 57 -9.36 -18.77 1.09
N ALA A 58 -9.33 -18.16 -0.11
CA ALA A 58 -8.57 -16.94 -0.36
C ALA A 58 -9.16 -15.74 0.41
N HIS A 59 -10.50 -15.65 0.50
CA HIS A 59 -11.20 -14.62 1.26
C HIS A 59 -10.87 -14.72 2.76
N ASP A 60 -10.99 -15.92 3.32
CA ASP A 60 -10.73 -16.19 4.73
C ASP A 60 -9.28 -15.89 5.12
N LEU A 61 -8.33 -16.30 4.26
CA LEU A 61 -6.92 -16.02 4.46
C LEU A 61 -6.65 -14.52 4.43
N ALA A 62 -7.19 -13.79 3.46
CA ALA A 62 -7.03 -12.34 3.36
C ALA A 62 -7.60 -11.62 4.58
N HIS A 63 -8.80 -12.01 5.02
CA HIS A 63 -9.45 -11.44 6.19
C HIS A 63 -8.62 -11.65 7.47
N ARG A 64 -8.08 -12.87 7.66
CA ARG A 64 -7.20 -13.20 8.79
C ARG A 64 -5.93 -12.36 8.82
N VAL A 65 -5.19 -12.31 7.70
CA VAL A 65 -3.92 -11.56 7.60
C VAL A 65 -4.12 -10.07 7.83
N VAL A 66 -5.20 -9.48 7.27
CA VAL A 66 -5.53 -8.07 7.51
C VAL A 66 -5.84 -7.80 8.98
N HIS A 67 -6.55 -8.72 9.66
CA HIS A 67 -6.85 -8.59 11.08
C HIS A 67 -5.58 -8.64 11.94
N GLU A 68 -4.69 -9.60 11.67
CA GLU A 68 -3.39 -9.73 12.34
C GLU A 68 -2.50 -8.48 12.15
N GLY A 69 -2.45 -7.94 10.94
CA GLY A 69 -1.74 -6.70 10.62
C GLY A 69 -2.27 -5.46 11.37
N ARG A 70 -3.56 -5.43 11.71
CA ARG A 70 -4.16 -4.35 12.53
C ARG A 70 -3.79 -4.48 14.01
N LEU A 71 -3.71 -5.70 14.53
CA LEU A 71 -3.34 -5.96 15.93
C LEU A 71 -1.87 -5.61 16.21
N THR A 72 -0.98 -6.00 15.31
CA THR A 72 0.46 -5.69 15.40
C THR A 72 0.73 -4.19 15.38
N ARG A 73 0.00 -3.41 14.55
CA ARG A 73 0.13 -1.96 14.51
C ARG A 73 -0.36 -1.27 15.79
N ARG A 74 -1.41 -1.78 16.46
CA ARG A 74 -1.87 -1.26 17.76
C ARG A 74 -0.83 -1.43 18.88
N SER A 75 -0.08 -2.53 18.87
CA SER A 75 0.97 -2.78 19.88
C SER A 75 2.14 -1.81 19.80
N ARG A 76 2.37 -1.17 18.63
CA ARG A 76 3.44 -0.19 18.41
C ARG A 76 3.03 1.26 18.74
N THR A 77 1.74 1.52 19.01
CA THR A 77 1.19 2.85 19.36
C THR A 77 0.65 2.85 20.79
N SER A 78 1.37 2.24 21.73
CA SER A 78 1.13 2.47 23.15
C SER A 78 2.27 3.33 23.71
N PRO A 79 2.15 4.68 23.71
CA PRO A 79 3.01 5.50 24.53
C PRO A 79 2.61 5.30 25.99
N SER A 80 3.61 5.01 26.80
CA SER A 80 3.58 4.93 28.26
C SER A 80 2.78 6.08 28.86
N ARG A 81 1.66 5.78 29.52
CA ARG A 81 1.16 6.64 30.61
C ARG A 81 2.04 6.38 31.84
N SER A 82 3.21 7.02 31.84
CA SER A 82 4.06 7.13 33.02
C SER A 82 3.57 8.29 33.88
N SER A 83 3.02 7.94 35.04
CA SER A 83 3.29 8.53 36.35
C SER A 83 3.15 10.05 36.51
N ARG A 84 2.11 10.47 37.22
CA ARG A 84 2.08 11.76 37.94
C ARG A 84 1.72 11.47 39.40
N THR A 85 2.74 11.52 40.26
CA THR A 85 2.66 11.73 41.71
C THR A 85 3.61 12.86 42.04
#